data_AF-A0A7J4PSM4-F1
#
_entry.id   AF-A0A7J4PSM4-F1
#
_cell.length_a   1.000
_cell.length_b   1.000
_cell.length_c   1.000
_cell.angle_alpha   90.00
_cell.angle_beta   90.00
_cell.angle_gamma   90.00
#
_symmetry.space_group_name_H-M   'P 1'
#
loop_
_entity.id
_entity.type
_entity.pdbx_description
1 polymer ?
#
loop_
_entity_poly.entity_id
_entity_poly.type
_entity_poly.pdbx_seq_one_letter_code
_entity_poly.pdbx_strand_id
1 'polypeptide(L)'
;MKLKGFMDQAYEGKVRKEKRLDEKKGEFLLGFEDLALRLKDRPKRAEVENLAPREADSIVDLVLSASPKDKREEIIWGILTSLAAESLSEPLVIPPRNFASLELKRGTIILDGEASGAGPKARASNKAGQTPALWTSAHHLGEKMSGGMLVVRGRAGDYLGQEMSGGGIVCASCGDYAFRKMTGGWGVVKGDAGNYIGVGNSGGRIAVKGRAGARAGWLMRSGRIRVGKDAGDYLGLMMSGGEISAGGRSGSRAGWRMKGGTITACGYGPEVGAEKVGGRIFRRKAD
;
A
#
# COMPACT_ATOMS: atom_id res chain seq x y z
N MET A 1 -38.67 52.73 -1.74
CA MET A 1 -37.88 52.23 -0.58
C MET A 1 -37.56 50.76 -0.80
N LYS A 2 -36.27 50.36 -0.82
CA LYS A 2 -35.84 48.97 -1.06
C LYS A 2 -35.78 48.21 0.28
N LEU A 3 -36.37 47.01 0.33
CA LEU A 3 -36.51 46.14 1.52
C LEU A 3 -35.20 45.88 2.29
N LYS A 4 -34.04 46.03 1.65
CA LYS A 4 -32.74 45.73 2.22
C LYS A 4 -32.43 46.58 3.47
N GLY A 5 -32.79 47.86 3.46
CA GLY A 5 -32.54 48.76 4.59
C GLY A 5 -33.41 48.49 5.83
N PHE A 6 -34.57 47.83 5.65
CA PHE A 6 -35.50 47.56 6.75
C PHE A 6 -35.10 46.31 7.56
N MET A 7 -34.48 45.33 6.90
CA MET A 7 -33.92 44.16 7.60
C MET A 7 -32.69 44.53 8.43
N ASP A 8 -31.81 45.39 7.91
CA ASP A 8 -30.58 45.76 8.63
C ASP A 8 -30.89 46.51 9.94
N GLN A 9 -31.90 47.39 9.95
CA GLN A 9 -32.34 48.09 11.17
C GLN A 9 -33.08 47.21 12.19
N ALA A 10 -33.72 46.12 11.76
CA ALA A 10 -34.46 45.23 12.67
C ALA A 10 -33.54 44.26 13.43
N TYR A 11 -32.31 44.04 12.96
CA TYR A 11 -31.36 43.07 13.51
C TYR A 11 -30.06 43.68 14.02
N GLU A 12 -29.91 45.01 14.01
CA GLU A 12 -28.84 45.70 14.73
C GLU A 12 -28.91 45.36 16.23
N GLY A 13 -27.92 44.58 16.68
CA GLY A 13 -27.77 44.17 18.08
C GLY A 13 -28.22 42.74 18.44
N LYS A 14 -28.76 41.94 17.49
CA LYS A 14 -29.16 40.54 17.76
C LYS A 14 -28.33 39.46 17.07
N VAL A 15 -27.27 39.81 16.34
CA VAL A 15 -26.27 38.81 15.94
C VAL A 15 -25.40 38.54 17.16
N ARG A 16 -25.85 37.61 18.01
CA ARG A 16 -24.94 36.92 18.93
C ARG A 16 -23.81 36.39 18.06
N LYS A 17 -22.59 36.92 18.24
CA LYS A 17 -21.35 36.27 17.78
C LYS A 17 -21.56 34.77 17.95
N GLU A 18 -21.43 34.01 16.87
CA GLU A 18 -21.48 32.55 16.92
C GLU A 18 -20.61 32.12 18.11
N LYS A 19 -21.27 31.73 19.20
CA LYS A 19 -20.59 31.08 20.29
C LYS A 19 -20.18 29.76 19.69
N ARG A 20 -18.93 29.70 19.23
CA ARG A 20 -18.21 28.45 19.04
C ARG A 20 -18.46 27.65 20.32
N LEU A 21 -19.24 26.60 20.20
CA LEU A 21 -19.54 25.71 21.31
C LEU A 21 -18.18 25.18 21.78
N ASP A 22 -17.86 25.43 23.05
CA ASP A 22 -16.67 24.86 23.66
C ASP A 22 -16.90 23.34 23.77
N GLU A 23 -16.45 22.60 22.77
CA GLU A 23 -16.52 21.13 22.69
C GLU A 23 -15.69 20.53 23.83
N LYS A 24 -16.36 20.26 24.96
CA LYS A 24 -15.78 19.52 26.07
C LYS A 24 -15.57 18.07 25.64
N LYS A 25 -14.38 17.53 25.96
CA LYS A 25 -14.02 16.10 25.91
C LYS A 25 -15.21 15.20 26.30
N GLY A 26 -15.83 14.57 25.30
CA GLY A 26 -16.96 13.65 25.50
C GLY A 26 -17.93 13.53 24.32
N GLU A 27 -17.83 14.39 23.30
CA GLU A 27 -18.80 14.41 22.19
C GLU A 27 -18.66 13.25 21.21
N PHE A 28 -19.82 12.64 20.92
CA PHE A 28 -20.07 11.68 19.85
C PHE A 28 -19.29 12.06 18.57
N LEU A 29 -18.72 11.05 17.93
CA LEU A 29 -18.03 11.21 16.66
C LEU A 29 -19.08 11.27 15.54
N LEU A 30 -19.23 12.43 14.90
CA LEU A 30 -20.29 12.64 13.90
C LEU A 30 -19.98 11.95 12.55
N GLY A 31 -18.69 11.69 12.28
CA GLY A 31 -18.23 11.11 11.03
C GLY A 31 -16.73 11.21 10.85
N PHE A 32 -16.26 10.86 9.65
CA PHE A 32 -14.82 10.79 9.34
C PHE A 32 -14.16 12.16 9.38
N GLU A 33 -14.86 13.20 8.91
CA GLU A 33 -14.39 14.58 8.91
C GLU A 33 -14.17 15.11 10.34
N ASP A 34 -15.06 14.76 11.27
CA ASP A 34 -14.93 15.13 12.69
C ASP A 34 -13.73 14.42 13.33
N LEU A 35 -13.55 13.12 13.08
CA LEU A 35 -12.33 12.41 13.50
C LEU A 35 -11.06 13.08 12.96
N ALA A 36 -11.07 13.42 11.66
CA ALA A 36 -9.93 14.04 11.01
C ALA A 36 -9.61 15.43 11.59
N LEU A 37 -10.61 16.22 12.00
CA LEU A 37 -10.40 17.52 12.66
C LEU A 37 -9.78 17.39 14.06
N ARG A 38 -10.10 16.32 14.79
CA ARG A 38 -9.59 16.07 16.15
C ARG A 38 -8.15 15.55 16.21
N LEU A 39 -7.60 15.09 15.08
CA LEU A 39 -6.25 14.53 14.99
C LEU A 39 -5.19 15.59 14.68
N LYS A 40 -3.92 15.32 15.00
CA LYS A 40 -2.80 16.22 14.69
C LYS A 40 -2.45 16.22 13.18
N ASP A 41 -1.55 17.11 12.77
CA ASP A 41 -1.03 17.19 11.39
C ASP A 41 -0.35 15.90 10.92
N ARG A 42 0.28 15.17 11.84
CA ARG A 42 0.90 13.86 11.59
C ARG A 42 0.20 12.80 12.45
N PRO A 43 -0.92 12.25 11.97
CA PRO A 43 -1.72 11.31 12.74
C PRO A 43 -0.91 10.04 13.01
N LYS A 44 -0.75 9.71 14.28
CA LYS A 44 -0.17 8.43 14.71
C LYS A 44 -1.29 7.41 14.89
N ARG A 45 -1.00 6.14 14.64
CA ARG A 45 -1.96 5.05 14.87
C ARG A 45 -2.62 5.08 16.24
N ALA A 46 -1.84 5.27 17.31
CA ALA A 46 -2.36 5.34 18.67
C ALA A 46 -3.36 6.50 18.88
N GLU A 47 -3.19 7.62 18.17
CA GLU A 47 -4.12 8.76 18.27
C GLU A 47 -5.44 8.43 17.56
N VAL A 48 -5.38 7.78 16.40
CA VAL A 48 -6.58 7.32 15.67
C VAL A 48 -7.32 6.25 16.48
N GLU A 49 -6.60 5.28 17.03
CA GLU A 49 -7.16 4.19 17.84
C GLU A 49 -7.86 4.70 19.11
N ASN A 50 -7.34 5.75 19.75
CA ASN A 50 -7.96 6.35 20.92
C ASN A 50 -9.25 7.14 20.61
N LEU A 51 -9.39 7.67 19.40
CA LEU A 51 -10.52 8.49 18.99
C LEU A 51 -11.55 7.73 18.17
N ALA A 52 -11.18 6.61 17.55
CA ALA A 52 -12.08 5.77 16.77
C ALA A 52 -13.17 5.15 17.66
N PRO A 53 -14.36 4.85 17.08
CA PRO A 53 -15.38 4.07 17.76
C PRO A 53 -14.84 2.72 18.27
N ARG A 54 -15.41 2.20 19.36
CA ARG A 54 -15.02 0.89 19.92
C ARG A 54 -15.73 -0.28 19.24
N GLU A 55 -16.90 -0.04 18.68
CA GLU A 55 -17.73 -1.05 18.04
C GLU A 55 -17.25 -1.27 16.61
N ALA A 56 -17.05 -2.54 16.23
CA ALA A 56 -16.50 -2.90 14.92
C ALA A 56 -17.34 -2.33 13.77
N ASP A 57 -18.68 -2.46 13.86
CA ASP A 57 -19.61 -1.98 12.83
C ASP A 57 -19.52 -0.46 12.64
N SER A 58 -19.38 0.30 13.73
CA SER A 58 -19.21 1.76 13.64
C SER A 58 -17.89 2.16 12.96
N ILE A 59 -16.80 1.40 13.17
CA ILE A 59 -15.54 1.66 12.46
C ILE A 59 -15.71 1.34 10.97
N VAL A 60 -16.41 0.25 10.63
CA VAL A 60 -16.69 -0.13 9.25
C VAL A 60 -17.52 0.94 8.53
N ASP A 61 -18.60 1.41 9.16
CA ASP A 61 -19.43 2.50 8.62
C ASP A 61 -18.59 3.74 8.34
N LEU A 62 -17.72 4.12 9.29
CA LEU A 62 -16.80 5.25 9.14
C LEU A 62 -15.84 5.07 7.95
N VAL A 63 -15.31 3.87 7.76
CA VAL A 63 -14.41 3.54 6.64
C VAL A 63 -15.14 3.62 5.30
N LEU A 64 -16.38 3.12 5.23
CA LEU A 64 -17.17 3.08 4.00
C LEU A 64 -17.74 4.45 3.62
N SER A 65 -18.08 5.29 4.60
CA SER A 65 -18.60 6.64 4.37
C SER A 65 -17.50 7.68 4.13
N ALA A 66 -16.24 7.38 4.48
CA ALA A 66 -15.14 8.33 4.38
C ALA A 66 -14.83 8.75 2.93
N SER A 67 -14.56 10.05 2.75
CA SER A 67 -14.06 10.61 1.50
C SER A 67 -12.80 11.45 1.74
N PRO A 68 -11.63 10.81 1.97
CA PRO A 68 -10.36 11.51 2.18
C PRO A 68 -10.03 12.47 1.04
N LYS A 69 -9.68 13.70 1.38
CA LYS A 69 -9.41 14.79 0.42
C LYS A 69 -7.93 15.06 0.19
N ASP A 70 -7.10 14.71 1.17
CA ASP A 70 -5.67 14.93 1.14
C ASP A 70 -4.91 13.72 1.71
N LYS A 71 -3.57 13.78 1.59
CA LYS A 71 -2.69 12.71 2.06
C LYS A 71 -2.83 12.43 3.56
N ARG A 72 -3.15 13.44 4.38
CA ARG A 72 -3.30 13.27 5.83
C ARG A 72 -4.57 12.47 6.12
N GLU A 73 -5.68 12.82 5.50
CA GLU A 73 -6.94 12.08 5.62
C GLU A 73 -6.80 10.66 5.05
N GLU A 74 -6.06 10.45 3.95
CA GLU A 74 -5.81 9.11 3.42
C GLU A 74 -5.04 8.22 4.42
N ILE A 75 -4.08 8.78 5.16
CA ILE A 75 -3.35 8.07 6.22
C ILE A 75 -4.30 7.68 7.37
N ILE A 76 -5.18 8.59 7.79
CA ILE A 76 -6.17 8.33 8.85
C ILE A 76 -7.09 7.21 8.41
N TRP A 77 -7.62 7.32 7.18
CA TRP A 77 -8.47 6.29 6.58
C TRP A 77 -7.73 4.94 6.49
N GLY A 78 -6.47 4.93 6.07
CA GLY A 78 -5.63 3.74 6.04
C GLY A 78 -5.53 3.04 7.39
N ILE A 79 -5.30 3.80 8.48
CA ILE A 79 -5.27 3.26 9.84
C ILE A 79 -6.65 2.71 10.23
N LEU A 80 -7.74 3.42 9.93
CA LEU A 80 -9.10 2.97 10.22
C LEU A 80 -9.43 1.64 9.53
N THR A 81 -9.02 1.46 8.27
CA THR A 81 -9.24 0.18 7.56
C THR A 81 -8.58 -0.99 8.30
N SER A 82 -7.39 -0.77 8.86
CA SER A 82 -6.70 -1.76 9.67
C SER A 82 -7.42 -2.02 11.00
N LEU A 83 -7.87 -0.98 11.70
CA LEU A 83 -8.61 -1.13 12.96
C LEU A 83 -9.93 -1.88 12.76
N ALA A 84 -10.66 -1.58 11.68
CA ALA A 84 -11.86 -2.31 11.30
C ALA A 84 -11.54 -3.79 11.07
N ALA A 85 -10.58 -4.10 10.20
CA ALA A 85 -10.22 -5.48 9.87
C ALA A 85 -9.67 -6.28 11.06
N GLU A 86 -8.99 -5.62 12.01
CA GLU A 86 -8.49 -6.26 13.23
C GLU A 86 -9.62 -6.61 14.23
N SER A 87 -10.78 -5.96 14.11
CA SER A 87 -11.93 -6.13 15.00
C SER A 87 -12.99 -7.07 14.42
N LEU A 88 -12.93 -7.36 13.12
CA LEU A 88 -13.87 -8.26 12.43
C LEU A 88 -13.40 -9.72 12.48
N SER A 89 -14.36 -10.64 12.54
CA SER A 89 -14.16 -12.08 12.32
C SER A 89 -14.11 -12.45 10.84
N GLU A 90 -14.75 -11.65 9.99
CA GLU A 90 -14.81 -11.84 8.55
C GLU A 90 -13.91 -10.84 7.80
N PRO A 91 -13.51 -11.14 6.54
CA PRO A 91 -12.72 -10.21 5.75
C PRO A 91 -13.42 -8.88 5.49
N LEU A 92 -12.72 -7.76 5.74
CA LEU A 92 -13.19 -6.43 5.38
C LEU A 92 -13.04 -6.21 3.87
N VAL A 93 -14.14 -5.95 3.16
CA VAL A 93 -14.14 -5.65 1.72
C VAL A 93 -14.32 -4.16 1.49
N ILE A 94 -13.35 -3.51 0.85
CA ILE A 94 -13.33 -2.04 0.66
C ILE A 94 -12.78 -1.66 -0.72
N PRO A 95 -13.09 -0.46 -1.22
CA PRO A 95 -12.50 0.04 -2.46
C PRO A 95 -10.98 0.27 -2.31
N PRO A 96 -10.21 0.10 -3.40
CA PRO A 96 -8.78 0.41 -3.41
C PRO A 96 -8.57 1.93 -3.33
N ARG A 97 -7.84 2.37 -2.30
CA ARG A 97 -7.38 3.77 -2.13
C ARG A 97 -6.00 3.80 -1.48
N ASN A 98 -5.35 4.96 -1.53
CA ASN A 98 -4.05 5.16 -0.90
C ASN A 98 -4.07 4.75 0.58
N PHE A 99 -2.98 4.12 1.02
CA PHE A 99 -2.77 3.69 2.40
C PHE A 99 -3.78 2.67 2.95
N ALA A 100 -4.62 2.04 2.12
CA ALA A 100 -5.47 0.94 2.61
C ALA A 100 -4.59 -0.13 3.28
N SER A 101 -5.03 -0.66 4.43
CA SER A 101 -4.27 -1.63 5.24
C SER A 101 -2.98 -1.08 5.86
N LEU A 102 -2.90 0.23 6.12
CA LEU A 102 -1.74 0.84 6.79
C LEU A 102 -1.57 0.29 8.22
N GLU A 103 -0.39 -0.24 8.51
CA GLU A 103 0.03 -0.80 9.79
C GLU A 103 -0.76 -2.04 10.26
N LEU A 104 -1.49 -2.75 9.39
CA LEU A 104 -2.32 -3.91 9.77
C LEU A 104 -1.55 -4.94 10.64
N LYS A 105 -2.15 -5.36 11.77
CA LYS A 105 -1.56 -6.32 12.72
C LYS A 105 -2.17 -7.72 12.62
N ARG A 106 -3.45 -7.84 12.27
CA ARG A 106 -4.20 -9.11 12.13
C ARG A 106 -5.44 -8.90 11.27
N GLY A 107 -6.19 -9.95 11.00
CA GLY A 107 -7.41 -9.87 10.19
C GLY A 107 -7.12 -9.95 8.69
N THR A 108 -8.17 -9.80 7.88
CA THR A 108 -8.08 -9.89 6.43
C THR A 108 -8.77 -8.69 5.79
N ILE A 109 -8.09 -8.04 4.84
CA ILE A 109 -8.66 -6.99 3.99
C ILE A 109 -8.65 -7.48 2.55
N ILE A 110 -9.78 -7.32 1.87
CA ILE A 110 -9.93 -7.55 0.44
C ILE A 110 -10.22 -6.20 -0.20
N LEU A 111 -9.28 -5.72 -1.00
CA LEU A 111 -9.55 -4.58 -1.87
C LEU A 111 -10.30 -5.10 -3.09
N ASP A 112 -11.43 -4.47 -3.38
CA ASP A 112 -12.24 -4.74 -4.56
C ASP A 112 -12.67 -3.43 -5.22
N GLY A 113 -12.40 -3.30 -6.52
CA GLY A 113 -12.74 -2.11 -7.30
C GLY A 113 -14.24 -1.96 -7.52
N GLU A 114 -15.01 -3.03 -7.31
CA GLU A 114 -16.47 -3.01 -7.33
C GLU A 114 -17.09 -2.60 -5.98
N ALA A 115 -16.29 -2.50 -4.91
CA ALA A 115 -16.79 -2.18 -3.56
C ALA A 115 -17.12 -0.68 -3.36
N SER A 116 -16.86 0.19 -4.35
CA SER A 116 -17.43 1.54 -4.36
C SER A 116 -18.76 1.52 -5.10
N GLY A 117 -19.81 2.13 -4.56
CA GLY A 117 -21.20 2.20 -5.08
C GLY A 117 -21.40 2.83 -6.47
N ALA A 118 -20.61 2.44 -7.47
CA ALA A 118 -20.84 2.73 -8.86
C ALA A 118 -22.02 1.90 -9.35
N GLY A 119 -23.14 2.57 -9.59
CA GLY A 119 -24.35 1.95 -10.12
C GLY A 119 -24.11 1.17 -11.43
N PRO A 120 -25.08 0.33 -11.84
CA PRO A 120 -24.92 -0.69 -12.89
C PRO A 120 -24.44 -0.21 -14.26
N LYS A 121 -24.40 1.10 -14.55
CA LYS A 121 -23.93 1.66 -15.83
C LYS A 121 -22.41 1.63 -16.02
N ALA A 122 -21.61 1.55 -14.96
CA ALA A 122 -20.15 1.38 -15.08
C ALA A 122 -19.74 -0.07 -15.43
N ARG A 123 -20.67 -1.02 -15.42
CA ARG A 123 -20.43 -2.45 -15.70
C ARG A 123 -20.20 -2.76 -17.18
N ALA A 124 -20.58 -1.87 -18.09
CA ALA A 124 -20.69 -2.19 -19.52
C ALA A 124 -19.50 -1.76 -20.41
N SER A 125 -18.51 -1.01 -19.88
CA SER A 125 -17.42 -0.45 -20.71
C SER A 125 -16.04 -1.09 -20.51
N ASN A 126 -15.85 -1.95 -19.52
CA ASN A 126 -14.55 -2.60 -19.31
C ASN A 126 -14.36 -3.76 -20.29
N LYS A 127 -13.70 -3.47 -21.42
CA LYS A 127 -13.11 -4.51 -22.28
C LYS A 127 -12.21 -5.41 -21.42
N ALA A 128 -12.36 -6.73 -21.57
CA ALA A 128 -11.52 -7.72 -20.90
C ALA A 128 -10.04 -7.37 -21.09
N GLY A 129 -9.36 -6.96 -20.02
CA GLY A 129 -7.93 -6.63 -20.01
C GLY A 129 -7.55 -5.20 -19.64
N GLN A 130 -8.49 -4.26 -19.46
CA GLN A 130 -8.18 -2.94 -18.89
C GLN A 130 -8.43 -2.91 -17.38
N THR A 131 -7.37 -2.64 -16.60
CA THR A 131 -7.49 -2.41 -15.16
C THR A 131 -8.10 -1.02 -14.92
N PRO A 132 -9.14 -0.88 -14.07
CA PRO A 132 -9.71 0.43 -13.77
C PRO A 132 -8.67 1.42 -13.22
N ALA A 133 -8.76 2.70 -13.59
CA ALA A 133 -7.82 3.75 -13.17
C ALA A 133 -7.64 3.81 -11.64
N LEU A 134 -8.72 3.58 -10.88
CA LEU A 134 -8.76 3.53 -9.41
C LEU A 134 -7.69 2.62 -8.79
N TRP A 135 -7.35 1.51 -9.45
CA TRP A 135 -6.35 0.56 -8.96
C TRP A 135 -4.93 1.08 -9.09
N THR A 136 -4.62 1.73 -10.20
CA THR A 136 -3.26 2.21 -10.48
C THR A 136 -2.89 3.40 -9.60
N SER A 137 -3.89 4.15 -9.11
CA SER A 137 -3.74 5.25 -8.17
C SER A 137 -3.76 4.82 -6.70
N ALA A 138 -3.85 3.53 -6.37
CA ALA A 138 -3.87 3.05 -5.00
C ALA A 138 -2.45 2.67 -4.56
N HIS A 139 -1.74 3.64 -4.00
CA HIS A 139 -0.36 3.54 -3.52
C HIS A 139 -0.31 3.21 -2.03
N HIS A 140 0.86 2.78 -1.53
CA HIS A 140 1.11 2.54 -0.10
C HIS A 140 0.19 1.48 0.55
N LEU A 141 -0.34 0.57 -0.27
CA LEU A 141 -1.20 -0.52 0.20
C LEU A 141 -0.42 -1.47 1.11
N GLY A 142 -0.92 -1.74 2.31
CA GLY A 142 -0.25 -2.63 3.27
C GLY A 142 1.09 -2.10 3.80
N GLU A 143 1.32 -0.79 3.74
CA GLU A 143 2.52 -0.17 4.32
C GLU A 143 2.61 -0.49 5.83
N LYS A 144 3.81 -0.86 6.29
CA LYS A 144 4.14 -1.19 7.70
C LYS A 144 3.29 -2.30 8.33
N MET A 145 2.68 -3.15 7.51
CA MET A 145 1.94 -4.31 7.97
C MET A 145 2.85 -5.26 8.78
N SER A 146 2.36 -5.71 9.93
CA SER A 146 3.06 -6.60 10.87
C SER A 146 2.38 -7.96 11.01
N GLY A 147 1.15 -8.11 10.53
CA GLY A 147 0.42 -9.36 10.48
C GLY A 147 -0.88 -9.23 9.68
N GLY A 148 -1.66 -10.31 9.61
CA GLY A 148 -2.89 -10.37 8.81
C GLY A 148 -2.65 -10.68 7.33
N MET A 149 -3.68 -10.44 6.52
CA MET A 149 -3.71 -10.71 5.09
C MET A 149 -4.31 -9.53 4.31
N LEU A 150 -3.64 -9.12 3.22
CA LEU A 150 -4.17 -8.17 2.26
C LEU A 150 -4.30 -8.82 0.89
N VAL A 151 -5.52 -8.85 0.35
CA VAL A 151 -5.83 -9.34 -0.99
C VAL A 151 -6.22 -8.16 -1.88
N VAL A 152 -5.40 -7.89 -2.89
CA VAL A 152 -5.62 -6.85 -3.89
C VAL A 152 -6.11 -7.52 -5.18
N ARG A 153 -7.40 -7.45 -5.48
CA ARG A 153 -7.98 -8.11 -6.67
C ARG A 153 -7.42 -7.54 -7.99
N GLY A 154 -7.05 -6.27 -8.01
CA GLY A 154 -6.46 -5.59 -9.17
C GLY A 154 -4.96 -5.32 -9.08
N ARG A 155 -4.50 -4.36 -9.90
CA ARG A 155 -3.12 -3.88 -9.89
C ARG A 155 -2.92 -2.91 -8.72
N ALA A 156 -1.97 -3.18 -7.84
CA ALA A 156 -1.52 -2.19 -6.86
C ALA A 156 -0.68 -1.10 -7.54
N GLY A 157 -0.75 0.12 -7.01
CA GLY A 157 0.19 1.18 -7.35
C GLY A 157 1.58 0.95 -6.74
N ASP A 158 2.28 2.05 -6.51
CA ASP A 158 3.63 2.06 -5.93
C ASP A 158 3.62 1.81 -4.41
N TYR A 159 4.78 1.41 -3.88
CA TYR A 159 5.00 1.22 -2.43
C TYR A 159 4.12 0.16 -1.76
N LEU A 160 3.55 -0.78 -2.52
CA LEU A 160 2.83 -1.94 -1.99
C LEU A 160 3.68 -2.68 -0.95
N GLY A 161 3.21 -2.84 0.28
CA GLY A 161 3.92 -3.57 1.33
C GLY A 161 5.22 -2.92 1.79
N GLN A 162 5.40 -1.61 1.57
CA GLN A 162 6.58 -0.90 2.06
C GLN A 162 6.72 -1.09 3.57
N GLU A 163 7.94 -1.36 4.03
CA GLU A 163 8.32 -1.46 5.45
C GLU A 163 7.54 -2.53 6.23
N MET A 164 6.92 -3.51 5.55
CA MET A 164 6.22 -4.60 6.22
C MET A 164 7.20 -5.53 6.97
N SER A 165 6.78 -5.99 8.14
CA SER A 165 7.53 -6.89 9.02
C SER A 165 6.85 -8.24 9.22
N GLY A 166 5.59 -8.40 8.80
CA GLY A 166 4.84 -9.65 8.91
C GLY A 166 3.55 -9.63 8.10
N GLY A 167 2.83 -10.75 8.13
CA GLY A 167 1.61 -10.95 7.34
C GLY A 167 1.85 -11.34 5.89
N GLY A 168 0.76 -11.39 5.11
CA GLY A 168 0.75 -11.81 3.70
C GLY A 168 0.07 -10.79 2.79
N ILE A 169 0.65 -10.51 1.62
CA ILE A 169 0.03 -9.68 0.58
C ILE A 169 -0.09 -10.48 -0.72
N VAL A 170 -1.26 -10.49 -1.33
CA VAL A 170 -1.49 -11.07 -2.67
C VAL A 170 -2.07 -10.00 -3.59
N CYS A 171 -1.45 -9.75 -4.75
CA CYS A 171 -1.96 -8.80 -5.74
C CYS A 171 -1.89 -9.33 -7.17
N ALA A 172 -2.68 -8.74 -8.09
CA ALA A 172 -2.60 -9.11 -9.50
C ALA A 172 -1.28 -8.66 -10.12
N SER A 173 -0.92 -7.38 -9.99
CA SER A 173 0.36 -6.78 -10.40
C SER A 173 0.68 -5.63 -9.44
N CYS A 174 1.90 -5.09 -9.46
CA CYS A 174 2.25 -3.91 -8.65
C CYS A 174 3.11 -2.89 -9.41
N GLY A 175 3.12 -1.65 -8.91
CA GLY A 175 3.99 -0.57 -9.37
C GLY A 175 5.42 -0.67 -8.84
N ASP A 176 6.07 0.49 -8.78
CA ASP A 176 7.45 0.62 -8.33
C ASP A 176 7.55 0.55 -6.80
N TYR A 177 8.74 0.21 -6.30
CA TYR A 177 9.06 0.18 -4.87
C TYR A 177 8.21 -0.79 -4.02
N ALA A 178 7.55 -1.77 -4.65
CA ALA A 178 6.85 -2.82 -3.91
C ALA A 178 7.82 -3.53 -2.94
N PHE A 179 7.38 -3.76 -1.71
CA PHE A 179 8.13 -4.41 -0.62
C PHE A 179 9.45 -3.72 -0.26
N ARG A 180 9.54 -2.41 -0.51
CA ARG A 180 10.68 -1.58 -0.09
C ARG A 180 10.90 -1.70 1.42
N LYS A 181 12.14 -1.96 1.84
CA LYS A 181 12.56 -2.09 3.25
C LYS A 181 11.75 -3.13 4.05
N MET A 182 11.25 -4.17 3.38
CA MET A 182 10.61 -5.30 4.06
C MET A 182 11.59 -5.98 5.02
N THR A 183 11.11 -6.39 6.19
CA THR A 183 11.89 -7.09 7.22
C THR A 183 11.34 -8.48 7.56
N GLY A 184 10.11 -8.79 7.14
CA GLY A 184 9.46 -10.07 7.38
C GLY A 184 8.10 -10.16 6.68
N GLY A 185 7.43 -11.30 6.82
CA GLY A 185 6.19 -11.63 6.10
C GLY A 185 6.42 -12.19 4.69
N TRP A 186 5.39 -12.17 3.85
CA TRP A 186 5.48 -12.65 2.47
C TRP A 186 4.56 -11.89 1.51
N GLY A 187 4.95 -11.87 0.22
CA GLY A 187 4.21 -11.21 -0.85
C GLY A 187 4.14 -12.08 -2.11
N VAL A 188 2.96 -12.14 -2.75
CA VAL A 188 2.74 -12.83 -4.03
C VAL A 188 2.14 -11.86 -5.05
N VAL A 189 2.87 -11.59 -6.11
CA VAL A 189 2.45 -10.82 -7.29
C VAL A 189 2.15 -11.80 -8.41
N LYS A 190 0.88 -11.93 -8.81
CA LYS A 190 0.43 -12.95 -9.80
C LYS A 190 0.87 -12.64 -11.24
N GLY A 191 1.10 -11.37 -11.53
CA GLY A 191 1.51 -10.81 -12.81
C GLY A 191 2.87 -10.15 -12.67
N ASP A 192 3.00 -8.95 -13.23
CA ASP A 192 4.25 -8.22 -13.31
C ASP A 192 4.42 -7.25 -12.14
N ALA A 193 5.68 -7.02 -11.76
CA ALA A 193 6.08 -6.02 -10.79
C ALA A 193 6.91 -4.92 -11.48
N GLY A 194 6.75 -3.69 -10.99
CA GLY A 194 7.54 -2.54 -11.44
C GLY A 194 9.02 -2.60 -11.04
N ASN A 195 9.67 -1.45 -11.07
CA ASN A 195 11.06 -1.28 -10.69
C ASN A 195 11.23 -1.31 -9.16
N TYR A 196 12.46 -1.55 -8.72
CA TYR A 196 12.87 -1.42 -7.31
C TYR A 196 12.14 -2.35 -6.33
N ILE A 197 11.56 -3.46 -6.81
CA ILE A 197 10.92 -4.44 -5.95
C ILE A 197 11.91 -4.98 -4.91
N GLY A 198 11.52 -4.97 -3.65
CA GLY A 198 12.36 -5.43 -2.54
C GLY A 198 13.62 -4.58 -2.31
N VAL A 199 13.62 -3.29 -2.68
CA VAL A 199 14.78 -2.42 -2.39
C VAL A 199 15.00 -2.31 -0.88
N GLY A 200 16.23 -2.55 -0.42
CA GLY A 200 16.59 -2.55 0.99
C GLY A 200 15.96 -3.70 1.79
N ASN A 201 15.46 -4.75 1.12
CA ASN A 201 14.87 -5.89 1.80
C ASN A 201 15.86 -6.56 2.75
N SER A 202 15.46 -6.76 3.99
CA SER A 202 16.25 -7.42 5.03
C SER A 202 15.45 -8.51 5.75
N GLY A 203 14.52 -9.15 5.02
CA GLY A 203 13.85 -10.37 5.45
C GLY A 203 12.71 -10.79 4.52
N GLY A 204 11.83 -11.67 4.98
CA GLY A 204 10.63 -12.03 4.23
C GLY A 204 10.84 -12.76 2.89
N ARG A 205 9.74 -13.01 2.19
CA ARG A 205 9.70 -13.76 0.92
C ARG A 205 8.79 -13.07 -0.09
N ILE A 206 9.33 -12.73 -1.25
CA ILE A 206 8.60 -12.09 -2.35
C ILE A 206 8.60 -13.03 -3.55
N ALA A 207 7.42 -13.35 -4.07
CA ALA A 207 7.24 -14.15 -5.28
C ALA A 207 6.48 -13.33 -6.34
N VAL A 208 7.09 -13.12 -7.49
CA VAL A 208 6.50 -12.50 -8.67
C VAL A 208 6.37 -13.57 -9.74
N LYS A 209 5.16 -13.91 -10.16
CA LYS A 209 4.96 -14.95 -11.19
C LYS A 209 5.30 -14.45 -12.60
N GLY A 210 5.14 -13.15 -12.85
CA GLY A 210 5.50 -12.49 -14.10
C GLY A 210 6.94 -11.99 -14.13
N ARG A 211 7.12 -10.82 -14.75
CA ARG A 211 8.38 -10.08 -14.88
C ARG A 211 8.57 -9.11 -13.71
N ALA A 212 9.83 -8.78 -13.42
CA ALA A 212 10.18 -7.68 -12.53
C ALA A 212 10.96 -6.60 -13.31
N GLY A 213 10.71 -5.33 -12.99
CA GLY A 213 11.44 -4.21 -13.55
C GLY A 213 12.91 -4.15 -13.15
N ALA A 214 13.54 -3.00 -13.39
CA ALA A 214 14.94 -2.77 -13.05
C ALA A 214 15.15 -2.72 -11.53
N ARG A 215 16.37 -3.06 -11.09
CA ARG A 215 16.84 -2.92 -9.70
C ARG A 215 16.04 -3.71 -8.67
N ALA A 216 15.46 -4.84 -9.08
CA ALA A 216 14.90 -5.80 -8.14
C ALA A 216 15.98 -6.26 -7.13
N GLY A 217 15.68 -6.16 -5.84
CA GLY A 217 16.61 -6.49 -4.75
C GLY A 217 17.80 -5.53 -4.58
N TRP A 218 17.70 -4.27 -5.05
CA TRP A 218 18.72 -3.25 -4.78
C TRP A 218 18.93 -3.07 -3.27
N LEU A 219 20.18 -3.11 -2.79
CA LEU A 219 20.53 -3.03 -1.36
C LEU A 219 19.93 -4.15 -0.48
N MET A 220 19.53 -5.28 -1.07
CA MET A 220 19.02 -6.43 -0.32
C MET A 220 20.09 -6.99 0.63
N ARG A 221 19.71 -7.22 1.88
CA ARG A 221 20.57 -7.71 2.96
C ARG A 221 20.26 -9.16 3.34
N SER A 222 19.00 -9.58 3.26
CA SER A 222 18.53 -10.95 3.52
C SER A 222 17.13 -11.14 2.92
N GLY A 223 16.54 -12.32 3.12
CA GLY A 223 15.24 -12.68 2.54
C GLY A 223 15.36 -13.38 1.19
N ARG A 224 14.22 -13.58 0.52
CA ARG A 224 14.17 -14.22 -0.81
C ARG A 224 13.27 -13.47 -1.78
N ILE A 225 13.75 -13.26 -3.01
CA ILE A 225 12.97 -12.73 -4.14
C ILE A 225 12.99 -13.77 -5.26
N ARG A 226 11.81 -14.21 -5.70
CA ARG A 226 11.65 -15.12 -6.85
C ARG A 226 10.82 -14.43 -7.92
N VAL A 227 11.39 -14.32 -9.12
CA VAL A 227 10.73 -13.80 -10.32
C VAL A 227 10.54 -14.96 -11.29
N GLY A 228 9.32 -15.19 -11.74
CA GLY A 228 8.96 -16.34 -12.57
C GLY A 228 9.45 -16.21 -14.01
N LYS A 229 9.53 -14.98 -14.53
CA LYS A 229 10.02 -14.66 -15.87
C LYS A 229 11.30 -13.83 -15.81
N ASP A 230 11.41 -12.86 -16.71
CA ASP A 230 12.57 -11.98 -16.86
C ASP A 230 12.63 -10.92 -15.74
N ALA A 231 13.85 -10.50 -15.42
CA ALA A 231 14.13 -9.38 -14.54
C ALA A 231 14.90 -8.29 -15.29
N GLY A 232 14.61 -7.03 -15.00
CA GLY A 232 15.27 -5.89 -15.63
C GLY A 232 16.77 -5.77 -15.28
N ASP A 233 17.34 -4.64 -15.71
CA ASP A 233 18.75 -4.31 -15.42
C ASP A 233 19.00 -4.16 -13.92
N TYR A 234 20.26 -4.31 -13.51
CA TYR A 234 20.72 -4.09 -12.14
C TYR A 234 20.05 -4.99 -11.09
N LEU A 235 19.69 -6.22 -11.47
CA LEU A 235 19.20 -7.22 -10.53
C LEU A 235 20.21 -7.42 -9.38
N GLY A 236 19.78 -7.25 -8.13
CA GLY A 236 20.66 -7.40 -6.97
C GLY A 236 21.76 -6.33 -6.86
N LEU A 237 21.54 -5.13 -7.39
CA LEU A 237 22.48 -4.01 -7.24
C LEU A 237 22.89 -3.82 -5.78
N MET A 238 24.19 -3.78 -5.50
CA MET A 238 24.74 -3.54 -4.15
C MET A 238 24.18 -4.47 -3.06
N MET A 239 23.67 -5.66 -3.40
CA MET A 239 23.15 -6.60 -2.40
C MET A 239 24.29 -7.13 -1.51
N SER A 240 24.03 -7.25 -0.21
CA SER A 240 24.99 -7.80 0.76
C SER A 240 24.61 -9.19 1.27
N GLY A 241 23.41 -9.67 0.98
CA GLY A 241 22.93 -10.99 1.38
C GLY A 241 21.55 -11.32 0.81
N GLY A 242 21.04 -12.50 1.16
CA GLY A 242 19.76 -13.01 0.63
C GLY A 242 19.88 -13.77 -0.69
N GLU A 243 18.73 -14.15 -1.23
CA GLU A 243 18.61 -14.96 -2.46
C GLU A 243 17.67 -14.29 -3.45
N ILE A 244 18.13 -14.12 -4.69
CA ILE A 244 17.33 -13.63 -5.81
C ILE A 244 17.37 -14.69 -6.91
N SER A 245 16.19 -15.12 -7.39
CA SER A 245 16.06 -16.04 -8.52
C SER A 245 15.14 -15.47 -9.59
N ALA A 246 15.55 -15.57 -10.85
CA ALA A 246 14.75 -15.26 -12.04
C ALA A 246 14.60 -16.52 -12.90
N GLY A 247 13.38 -16.86 -13.28
CA GLY A 247 13.10 -17.98 -14.18
C GLY A 247 13.46 -17.68 -15.64
N GLY A 248 13.57 -16.40 -16.00
CA GLY A 248 13.97 -15.94 -17.33
C GLY A 248 15.37 -15.32 -17.35
N ARG A 249 15.58 -14.38 -18.26
CA ARG A 249 16.82 -13.60 -18.38
C ARG A 249 16.82 -12.43 -17.41
N SER A 250 17.97 -12.12 -16.82
CA SER A 250 18.22 -10.83 -16.19
C SER A 250 18.88 -9.87 -17.18
N GLY A 251 18.52 -8.59 -17.13
CA GLY A 251 19.13 -7.53 -17.92
C GLY A 251 20.62 -7.30 -17.63
N SER A 252 21.11 -6.12 -18.01
CA SER A 252 22.51 -5.72 -17.83
C SER A 252 22.85 -5.55 -16.35
N ARG A 253 24.14 -5.72 -16.00
CA ARG A 253 24.67 -5.36 -14.67
C ARG A 253 24.01 -6.08 -13.49
N ALA A 254 23.57 -7.32 -13.70
CA ALA A 254 23.11 -8.17 -12.61
C ALA A 254 24.26 -8.39 -11.60
N GLY A 255 24.01 -8.14 -10.31
CA GLY A 255 24.99 -8.23 -9.24
C GLY A 255 26.02 -7.10 -9.23
N TRP A 256 25.77 -5.97 -9.91
CA TRP A 256 26.72 -4.85 -9.89
C TRP A 256 26.98 -4.37 -8.46
N ARG A 257 28.24 -4.28 -8.06
CA ARG A 257 28.69 -3.90 -6.71
C ARG A 257 28.16 -4.80 -5.58
N MET A 258 27.75 -6.05 -5.87
CA MET A 258 27.28 -6.96 -4.84
C MET A 258 28.41 -7.36 -3.87
N LYS A 259 28.10 -7.37 -2.57
CA LYS A 259 29.01 -7.73 -1.47
C LYS A 259 28.75 -9.14 -0.96
N GLY A 260 27.56 -9.70 -1.17
CA GLY A 260 27.17 -11.02 -0.67
C GLY A 260 25.82 -11.48 -1.22
N GLY A 261 25.39 -12.68 -0.81
CA GLY A 261 24.14 -13.31 -1.26
C GLY A 261 24.28 -14.09 -2.56
N THR A 262 23.13 -14.55 -3.10
CA THR A 262 23.08 -15.42 -4.28
C THR A 262 22.08 -14.90 -5.32
N ILE A 263 22.50 -14.78 -6.57
CA ILE A 263 21.64 -14.45 -7.72
C ILE A 263 21.63 -15.64 -8.69
N THR A 264 20.45 -16.08 -9.13
CA THR A 264 20.30 -17.14 -10.13
C THR A 264 19.37 -16.71 -11.25
N ALA A 265 19.76 -16.88 -12.52
CA ALA A 265 18.92 -16.61 -13.69
C ALA A 265 19.25 -17.58 -14.84
N CYS A 266 18.36 -17.74 -15.82
CA CYS A 266 18.60 -18.58 -17.00
C CYS A 266 19.61 -17.95 -17.98
N GLY A 267 19.73 -16.62 -17.95
CA GLY A 267 20.71 -15.86 -18.71
C GLY A 267 20.90 -14.46 -18.13
N TYR A 268 21.98 -13.79 -18.54
CA TYR A 268 22.34 -12.47 -18.07
C TYR A 268 22.62 -11.50 -19.22
N GLY A 269 22.42 -10.21 -19.00
CA GLY A 269 22.90 -9.15 -19.86
C GLY A 269 24.40 -8.91 -19.73
N PRO A 270 24.95 -7.92 -20.47
CA PRO A 270 26.32 -7.47 -20.32
C PRO A 270 26.67 -7.08 -18.88
N GLU A 271 27.96 -7.12 -18.55
CA GLU A 271 28.49 -6.65 -17.25
C GLU A 271 27.94 -7.38 -16.02
N VAL A 272 27.51 -8.65 -16.17
CA VAL A 272 27.11 -9.49 -15.03
C VAL A 272 28.26 -9.63 -14.03
N GLY A 273 27.99 -9.36 -12.77
CA GLY A 273 28.97 -9.43 -11.69
C GLY A 273 30.08 -8.37 -11.77
N ALA A 274 29.95 -7.34 -12.61
CA ALA A 274 30.90 -6.23 -12.62
C ALA A 274 31.00 -5.58 -11.23
N GLU A 275 32.20 -5.18 -10.82
CA GLU A 275 32.48 -4.59 -9.50
C GLU A 275 31.98 -5.41 -8.28
N LYS A 276 31.68 -6.70 -8.46
CA LYS A 276 31.34 -7.62 -7.38
C LYS A 276 32.51 -7.74 -6.41
N VAL A 277 32.23 -7.53 -5.12
CA VAL A 277 33.17 -7.81 -4.02
C VAL A 277 32.98 -9.24 -3.50
N GLY A 278 31.74 -9.73 -3.44
CA GLY A 278 31.43 -11.04 -2.83
C GLY A 278 30.11 -11.63 -3.30
N GLY A 279 29.73 -12.81 -2.78
CA GLY A 279 28.52 -13.53 -3.18
C GLY A 279 28.65 -14.32 -4.50
N ARG A 280 27.56 -14.98 -4.89
CA ARG A 280 27.52 -15.99 -5.96
C ARG A 280 26.47 -15.66 -7.01
N ILE A 281 26.85 -15.78 -8.28
CA ILE A 281 25.93 -15.63 -9.42
C ILE A 281 25.94 -16.94 -10.19
N PHE A 282 24.78 -17.58 -10.36
CA PHE A 282 24.64 -18.87 -11.00
C PHE A 282 23.75 -18.79 -12.23
N ARG A 283 24.19 -19.41 -13.31
CA ARG A 283 23.29 -19.68 -14.43
C ARG A 283 22.49 -20.94 -14.12
N ARG A 284 21.17 -20.85 -14.16
CA ARG A 284 20.29 -22.02 -14.05
C ARG A 284 20.42 -22.84 -15.35
N LYS A 285 20.66 -24.15 -15.25
CA LYS A 285 20.49 -25.06 -16.40
C LYS A 285 19.00 -25.10 -16.73
N ALA A 286 18.67 -25.01 -18.01
CA ALA A 286 17.30 -25.31 -18.45
C ALA A 286 17.10 -26.81 -18.23
N ASP A 287 16.11 -27.17 -17.40
CA ASP A 287 15.60 -28.53 -17.30
C ASP A 287 14.65 -28.79 -18.48
#